data_AF-A0AAV5WWQ4-F1
#
_entry.id   AF-A0AAV5WWQ4-F1
#
_cell.length_a   1.000
_cell.length_b   1.000
_cell.length_c   1.000
_cell.angle_alpha   90.00
_cell.angle_beta   90.00
_cell.angle_gamma   90.00
#
_symmetry.space_group_name_H-M   'P 1'
#
loop_
_entity.id
_entity.type
_entity.pdbx_description
1 polymer ?
#
loop_
_entity_poly.entity_id
_entity_poly.type
_entity_poly.pdbx_seq_one_letter_code
_entity_poly.pdbx_strand_id
1 'polypeptide(L)'
;MRTTTLATLFYSIPGAIAYLLTIIAIFKLRRKLSPSFTSVYLVTAVVNFATHINTWIMYRLRLEPFFFFYYQWMMQPEMEIIKWPAKADFVFNEKLNVYDVVSNPQTCVKPVMTSMLVFGATTLITCSIMSVCL
;
A
#
# COMPACT_ATOMS: atom_id res chain seq x y z
N MET A 1 0.69 -21.91 -0.78
CA MET A 1 0.76 -20.47 -0.39
C MET A 1 1.06 -20.37 1.09
N ARG A 2 1.96 -19.48 1.52
CA ARG A 2 2.18 -19.22 2.96
C ARG A 2 0.88 -18.64 3.56
N THR A 3 0.54 -19.02 4.79
CA THR A 3 -0.66 -18.55 5.50
C THR A 3 -0.70 -17.03 5.64
N THR A 4 0.46 -16.39 5.77
CA THR A 4 0.63 -14.93 5.82
C THR A 4 0.16 -14.25 4.54
N THR A 5 0.51 -14.79 3.37
CA THR A 5 0.08 -14.25 2.07
C THR A 5 -1.44 -14.29 1.89
N LEU A 6 -2.06 -15.37 2.34
CA LEU A 6 -3.50 -15.55 2.30
C LEU A 6 -4.20 -14.53 3.21
N ALA A 7 -3.70 -14.35 4.44
CA ALA A 7 -4.23 -13.39 5.39
C ALA A 7 -4.15 -11.95 4.86
N THR A 8 -3.03 -11.56 4.23
CA THR A 8 -2.88 -10.22 3.64
C THR A 8 -3.83 -10.01 2.45
N LEU A 9 -4.10 -11.04 1.65
CA LEU A 9 -5.07 -10.97 0.56
C LEU A 9 -6.50 -10.76 1.08
N PHE A 10 -6.89 -11.54 2.09
CA PHE A 10 -8.19 -11.41 2.75
C PHE A 10 -8.36 -10.07 3.47
N TYR A 11 -7.28 -9.46 3.94
CA TYR A 11 -7.32 -8.11 4.49
C TYR A 11 -7.45 -7.04 3.40
N SER A 12 -6.80 -7.23 2.25
CA SER A 12 -6.71 -6.22 1.19
C SER A 12 -8.03 -6.01 0.44
N ILE A 13 -8.81 -7.07 0.21
CA ILE A 13 -10.08 -6.99 -0.54
C ILE A 13 -11.14 -6.18 0.22
N PRO A 14 -11.46 -6.47 1.50
CA PRO A 14 -12.38 -5.65 2.29
C PRO A 14 -11.88 -4.22 2.45
N GLY A 15 -10.56 -4.02 2.60
CA GLY A 15 -9.95 -2.70 2.67
C GLY A 15 -10.22 -1.87 1.41
N ALA A 16 -9.99 -2.44 0.23
CA ALA A 16 -10.29 -1.77 -1.05
C ALA A 16 -11.78 -1.39 -1.17
N ILE A 17 -12.69 -2.30 -0.80
CA ILE A 17 -14.14 -2.03 -0.80
C ILE A 17 -14.49 -0.90 0.16
N ALA A 18 -13.96 -0.93 1.39
CA ALA A 18 -14.21 0.10 2.40
C ALA A 18 -13.73 1.49 1.94
N TYR A 19 -12.54 1.58 1.35
CA TYR A 19 -12.03 2.86 0.82
C TYR A 19 -12.81 3.33 -0.41
N LEU A 20 -13.26 2.44 -1.28
CA LEU A 20 -14.13 2.79 -2.40
C LEU A 20 -15.46 3.39 -1.91
N LEU A 21 -16.10 2.76 -0.92
CA LEU A 21 -17.31 3.29 -0.29
C LEU A 21 -17.05 4.64 0.38
N THR A 22 -15.89 4.80 1.02
CA THR A 22 -15.48 6.07 1.63
C THR A 22 -15.35 7.18 0.59
N ILE A 23 -14.71 6.92 -0.55
CA ILE A 23 -14.59 7.88 -1.66
C ILE A 23 -15.98 8.29 -2.16
N ILE A 24 -16.88 7.32 -2.38
CA ILE A 24 -18.27 7.58 -2.79
C ILE A 24 -19.01 8.44 -1.76
N ALA A 25 -18.85 8.13 -0.47
CA ALA A 25 -19.46 8.88 0.62
C ALA A 25 -18.94 10.33 0.67
N ILE A 26 -17.64 10.55 0.55
CA ILE A 26 -17.03 11.88 0.50
C ILE A 26 -17.59 12.69 -0.67
N PHE A 27 -17.71 12.10 -1.87
CA PHE A 27 -18.31 12.78 -3.02
C PHE A 27 -19.77 13.19 -2.80
N LYS A 28 -20.54 12.40 -2.05
CA LYS A 28 -21.92 12.75 -1.67
C LYS A 28 -21.98 13.83 -0.57
N LEU A 29 -21.06 13.81 0.39
CA LEU A 29 -21.02 14.74 1.53
C LEU A 29 -20.26 16.04 1.27
N ARG A 30 -19.53 16.17 0.16
CA ARG A 30 -18.66 17.33 -0.16
C ARG A 30 -19.33 18.71 -0.12
N ARG A 31 -20.66 18.79 -0.21
CA ARG A 31 -21.41 20.06 -0.11
C ARG A 31 -21.65 20.51 1.34
N LYS A 32 -21.51 19.61 2.32
CA LYS A 32 -21.76 19.88 3.75
C LYS A 32 -20.49 20.03 4.58
N LEU A 33 -19.34 19.65 4.03
CA LEU A 33 -18.03 19.67 4.70
C LEU A 33 -17.18 20.83 4.17
N SER A 34 -16.20 21.26 4.95
CA SER A 34 -15.23 22.26 4.46
C SER A 34 -14.47 21.68 3.25
N PRO A 35 -14.16 22.51 2.23
CA PRO A 35 -13.49 22.05 1.02
C PRO A 35 -12.08 21.49 1.32
N SER A 36 -11.35 22.12 2.25
CA SER A 36 -10.02 21.67 2.66
C SER A 36 -10.11 20.29 3.32
N PHE A 37 -11.01 20.10 4.27
CA PHE A 37 -11.22 18.81 4.95
C PHE A 37 -11.58 17.71 3.95
N THR A 38 -12.48 18.02 3.01
CA THR A 38 -12.90 17.10 1.95
C THR A 38 -11.71 16.67 1.08
N SER A 39 -10.82 17.60 0.72
CA SER A 39 -9.66 17.30 -0.12
C SER A 39 -8.67 16.34 0.55
N VAL A 40 -8.34 16.55 1.82
CA VAL A 40 -7.38 15.71 2.56
C VAL A 40 -7.94 14.30 2.75
N TYR A 41 -9.21 14.19 3.13
CA TYR A 41 -9.88 12.89 3.27
C TYR A 41 -9.99 12.15 1.94
N LEU A 42 -10.28 12.86 0.85
CA LEU A 42 -10.35 12.25 -0.48
C LEU A 42 -9.00 11.73 -0.93
N VAL A 43 -7.94 12.55 -0.82
CA VAL A 43 -6.57 12.13 -1.19
C VAL A 43 -6.13 10.93 -0.36
N THR A 44 -6.37 10.96 0.96
CA THR A 44 -6.04 9.84 1.85
C THR A 44 -6.78 8.57 1.46
N ALA A 45 -8.10 8.66 1.21
CA ALA A 45 -8.89 7.51 0.80
C ALA A 45 -8.46 6.94 -0.57
N VAL A 46 -8.10 7.80 -1.53
CA VAL A 46 -7.57 7.40 -2.84
C VAL A 46 -6.22 6.71 -2.72
N VAL A 47 -5.29 7.26 -1.94
CA VAL A 47 -3.96 6.65 -1.71
C VAL A 47 -4.10 5.29 -1.03
N ASN A 48 -4.95 5.18 -0.02
CA ASN A 48 -5.20 3.90 0.66
C ASN A 48 -5.89 2.88 -0.25
N PHE A 49 -6.87 3.31 -1.06
CA PHE A 49 -7.50 2.46 -2.07
C PHE A 49 -6.46 1.93 -3.07
N ALA A 50 -5.64 2.82 -3.64
CA ALA A 50 -4.58 2.45 -4.57
C ALA A 50 -3.57 1.49 -3.92
N THR A 51 -3.24 1.69 -2.65
CA THR A 51 -2.34 0.80 -1.88
C THR A 51 -2.92 -0.61 -1.75
N HIS A 52 -4.21 -0.74 -1.43
CA HIS A 52 -4.87 -2.04 -1.35
C HIS A 52 -4.98 -2.73 -2.71
N ILE A 53 -5.33 -1.98 -3.76
CA ILE A 53 -5.34 -2.50 -5.13
C ILE A 53 -3.95 -2.98 -5.55
N ASN A 54 -2.92 -2.17 -5.31
CA ASN A 54 -1.54 -2.53 -5.61
C ASN A 54 -1.08 -3.76 -4.83
N THR A 55 -1.44 -3.88 -3.55
CA THR A 55 -1.15 -5.07 -2.74
C THR A 55 -1.82 -6.32 -3.31
N TRP A 56 -3.09 -6.21 -3.68
CA TRP A 56 -3.85 -7.30 -4.30
C TRP A 56 -3.25 -7.72 -5.66
N ILE A 57 -2.96 -6.74 -6.51
CA ILE A 57 -2.28 -6.87 -7.81
C ILE A 57 -0.94 -7.60 -7.64
N MET A 58 -0.09 -7.15 -6.71
CA MET A 58 1.20 -7.76 -6.43
C MET A 58 1.08 -9.25 -6.05
N TYR A 59 0.13 -9.60 -5.19
CA TYR A 59 -0.07 -10.99 -4.78
C TYR A 59 -0.67 -11.87 -5.88
N ARG A 60 -1.50 -11.30 -6.76
CA ARG A 60 -2.09 -12.04 -7.88
C ARG A 60 -1.08 -12.22 -9.02
N LEU A 61 -0.37 -11.16 -9.40
CA LEU A 61 0.56 -11.15 -10.54
C LEU A 61 1.83 -11.97 -10.28
N ARG A 62 2.19 -12.26 -9.02
CA ARG A 62 3.26 -13.21 -8.68
C ARG A 62 3.05 -14.60 -9.31
N LEU A 63 1.79 -14.97 -9.59
CA LEU A 63 1.45 -16.26 -10.20
C LEU A 63 1.44 -16.24 -11.73
N GLU A 64 1.47 -15.04 -12.35
CA GLU A 64 1.33 -14.88 -13.79
C GLU A 64 2.69 -14.56 -14.43
N PRO A 65 3.27 -15.46 -15.25
CA PRO A 65 4.60 -15.26 -15.83
C PRO A 65 4.68 -14.03 -16.73
N PHE A 66 3.59 -13.65 -17.41
CA PHE A 66 3.53 -12.47 -18.28
C PHE A 66 3.75 -11.15 -17.51
N PHE A 67 3.31 -11.07 -16.26
CA PHE A 67 3.39 -9.85 -15.45
C PHE A 67 4.57 -9.83 -14.48
N PHE A 68 5.51 -10.76 -14.65
CA PHE A 68 6.67 -10.87 -13.76
C PHE A 68 7.52 -9.59 -13.75
N PHE A 69 7.62 -8.87 -14.88
CA PHE A 69 8.34 -7.59 -14.95
C PHE A 69 7.79 -6.53 -13.97
N TYR A 70 6.47 -6.47 -13.81
CA TYR A 70 5.82 -5.52 -12.89
C TYR A 70 6.08 -5.92 -11.44
N TYR A 71 6.00 -7.21 -11.14
CA TYR A 71 6.34 -7.74 -9.83
C TYR A 71 7.82 -7.48 -9.48
N GLN A 72 8.74 -7.67 -10.41
CA GLN A 72 10.15 -7.38 -10.25
C GLN A 72 10.39 -5.88 -10.02
N TRP A 73 9.76 -5.00 -10.81
CA TRP A 73 9.85 -3.55 -10.65
C TRP A 73 9.34 -3.08 -9.27
N MET A 74 8.18 -3.58 -8.83
CA MET A 74 7.60 -3.28 -7.52
C MET A 74 8.50 -3.70 -6.35
N MET A 75 9.30 -4.74 -6.55
CA MET A 75 10.18 -5.31 -5.53
C MET A 75 11.60 -4.75 -5.57
N GLN A 76 11.95 -4.02 -6.62
CA GLN A 76 13.22 -3.32 -6.79
C GLN A 76 12.95 -1.82 -6.75
N PRO A 77 12.74 -1.22 -5.56
CA PRO A 77 12.50 0.22 -5.43
C PRO A 77 13.77 1.05 -5.74
N GLU A 78 14.70 0.55 -6.54
CA GLU A 78 15.94 1.20 -6.97
C GLU A 78 15.70 2.42 -7.88
N MET A 79 14.56 3.11 -7.76
CA MET A 79 14.41 4.48 -8.25
C MET A 79 15.22 5.44 -7.35
N GLU A 80 16.53 5.36 -7.54
CA GLU A 80 17.71 6.22 -7.34
C GLU A 80 17.70 7.52 -6.50
N ILE A 81 16.64 7.91 -5.80
CA ILE A 81 16.70 9.14 -4.98
C ILE A 81 17.42 8.87 -3.65
N ILE A 82 17.32 7.64 -3.11
CA ILE A 82 17.98 7.23 -1.86
C ILE A 82 18.43 5.78 -2.02
N LYS A 83 19.75 5.53 -2.00
CA LYS A 83 20.31 4.16 -1.95
C LYS A 83 19.79 3.47 -0.68
N TRP A 84 18.79 2.63 -0.83
CA TRP A 84 18.15 1.94 0.29
C TRP A 84 18.75 0.54 0.46
N PRO A 85 19.13 0.12 1.69
CA PRO A 85 19.81 -1.16 1.91
C PRO A 85 18.89 -2.39 1.88
N ALA A 86 17.59 -2.25 1.65
CA ALA A 86 16.69 -3.40 1.54
C ALA A 86 16.78 -4.03 0.14
N LYS A 87 17.77 -4.90 -0.06
CA LYS A 87 17.77 -5.84 -1.18
C LYS A 87 16.85 -7.01 -0.83
N ALA A 88 15.78 -7.16 -1.59
CA ALA A 88 14.99 -8.37 -1.59
C ALA A 88 15.60 -9.34 -2.60
N ASP A 89 16.28 -10.38 -2.14
CA ASP A 89 16.77 -11.43 -3.03
C ASP A 89 15.62 -12.39 -3.36
N PHE A 90 15.44 -12.66 -4.65
CA PHE A 90 14.42 -13.57 -5.17
C PHE A 90 15.07 -14.88 -5.58
N VAL A 91 14.56 -15.99 -5.06
CA VAL A 91 14.96 -17.33 -5.49
C VAL A 91 13.75 -18.03 -6.09
N PHE A 92 13.88 -18.48 -7.32
CA PHE A 92 12.82 -19.26 -7.98
C PHE A 92 12.70 -20.64 -7.31
N ASN A 93 11.49 -20.96 -6.84
CA ASN A 93 11.21 -22.26 -6.26
C ASN A 93 10.57 -23.17 -7.31
N GLU A 94 11.39 -24.04 -7.93
CA GLU A 94 10.95 -24.96 -8.99
C GLU A 94 9.79 -25.87 -8.55
N LYS A 95 9.76 -26.30 -7.29
CA LYS A 95 8.71 -27.21 -6.79
C LYS A 95 7.34 -26.54 -6.73
N LEU A 96 7.31 -25.23 -6.48
CA LEU A 96 6.07 -24.46 -6.37
C LEU A 96 5.79 -23.64 -7.63
N ASN A 97 6.71 -23.61 -8.59
CA ASN A 97 6.68 -22.77 -9.78
C ASN A 97 6.43 -21.29 -9.44
N VAL A 98 7.05 -20.79 -8.37
CA VAL A 98 6.82 -19.45 -7.82
C VAL A 98 8.14 -18.85 -7.34
N TYR A 99 8.38 -17.58 -7.66
CA TYR A 99 9.50 -16.80 -7.10
C TYR A 99 9.27 -16.52 -5.62
N ASP A 100 10.19 -16.90 -4.74
CA ASP A 100 10.10 -16.63 -3.30
C ASP A 100 11.10 -15.58 -2.83
N VAL A 101 10.70 -14.78 -1.84
CA VAL A 101 11.54 -13.74 -1.28
C VAL A 101 12.40 -14.36 -0.18
N VAL A 102 13.72 -14.39 -0.38
CA VAL A 102 14.72 -14.89 0.57
C VAL A 102 15.21 -13.77 1.52
N SER A 103 14.59 -12.60 1.44
CA SER A 103 14.94 -11.44 2.27
C SER A 103 14.88 -11.77 3.76
N ASN A 104 15.91 -11.36 4.51
CA ASN A 104 15.91 -11.35 5.96
C ASN A 104 14.65 -10.61 6.47
N PRO A 105 13.74 -11.27 7.22
CA PRO A 105 12.46 -10.67 7.61
C PRO A 105 12.61 -9.37 8.43
N GLN A 106 13.77 -9.14 9.05
CA GLN A 106 14.02 -7.90 9.79
C GLN A 106 14.25 -6.66 8.91
N THR A 107 14.74 -6.81 7.66
CA THR A 107 15.07 -5.66 6.80
C THR A 107 13.85 -5.11 6.05
N CYS A 108 12.81 -5.92 5.82
CA CYS A 108 11.62 -5.50 5.07
C CYS A 108 10.47 -4.96 5.95
N VAL A 109 10.28 -5.48 7.17
CA VAL A 109 9.07 -5.17 7.98
C VAL A 109 9.18 -3.82 8.71
N LYS A 110 10.34 -3.54 9.31
CA LYS A 110 10.57 -2.31 10.07
C LYS A 110 10.32 -1.03 9.26
N PRO A 111 10.89 -0.86 8.05
CA PRO A 111 10.76 0.40 7.32
C PRO A 111 9.36 0.65 6.75
N VAL A 112 8.64 -0.42 6.36
CA VAL A 112 7.24 -0.31 5.92
C VAL A 112 6.35 0.16 7.07
N MET A 113 6.55 -0.38 8.29
CA MET A 113 5.83 0.14 9.45
C MET A 113 6.22 1.58 9.78
N THR A 114 7.50 1.95 9.67
CA THR A 114 7.95 3.32 9.91
C THR A 114 7.32 4.29 8.92
N SER A 115 7.28 3.98 7.63
CA SER A 115 6.66 4.85 6.62
C SER A 115 5.15 4.98 6.83
N MET A 116 4.46 3.89 7.19
CA MET A 116 3.04 3.92 7.54
C MET A 116 2.77 4.81 8.77
N LEU A 117 3.58 4.69 9.83
CA LEU A 117 3.45 5.51 11.04
C LEU A 117 3.70 6.99 10.75
N VAL A 118 4.75 7.32 9.99
CA VAL A 118 5.09 8.70 9.62
C VAL A 118 3.99 9.31 8.75
N PHE A 119 3.48 8.57 7.76
CA PHE A 119 2.37 9.04 6.93
C PHE A 119 1.08 9.26 7.74
N GLY A 120 0.75 8.33 8.64
CA GLY A 120 -0.39 8.48 9.55
C GLY A 120 -0.24 9.71 10.47
N ALA A 121 0.93 9.89 11.07
CA ALA A 121 1.20 11.02 11.96
C ALA A 121 1.14 12.37 11.24
N THR A 122 1.79 12.49 10.07
CA THR A 122 1.77 13.70 9.25
C THR A 122 0.35 14.05 8.79
N THR A 123 -0.45 13.05 8.42
CA THR A 123 -1.85 13.26 8.04
C THR A 123 -2.69 13.77 9.21
N LEU A 124 -2.54 13.17 10.40
CA LEU A 124 -3.23 13.62 11.62
C LEU A 124 -2.85 15.06 12.00
N ILE A 125 -1.55 15.38 11.99
CA ILE A 125 -1.06 16.74 12.28
C ILE A 125 -1.63 17.75 11.29
N THR A 126 -1.63 17.42 9.99
CA THR A 126 -2.18 18.30 8.95
C THR A 126 -3.68 18.54 9.15
N CYS A 127 -4.44 17.48 9.47
CA CYS A 127 -5.86 17.59 9.80
C CYS A 127 -6.10 18.44 11.06
N SER A 128 -5.30 18.28 12.12
CA SER A 128 -5.42 19.06 13.35
C SER A 128 -5.13 20.55 13.13
N ILE A 129 -4.08 20.90 12.37
CA ILE A 129 -3.76 22.30 12.03
C ILE A 129 -4.92 22.92 11.24
N MET A 130 -5.43 22.21 10.23
CA MET A 130 -6.54 22.69 9.43
C MET A 130 -7.83 22.88 10.23
N SER A 131 -8.08 22.06 11.25
CA SER A 131 -9.27 22.20 12.10
C SER A 131 -9.20 23.39 13.06
N VAL A 132 -8.01 23.92 13.35
CA VAL A 132 -7.83 25.08 14.24
C VAL A 132 -7.81 26.39 13.44
N CYS A 133 -7.39 26.35 12.18
CA CYS A 133 -7.24 27.53 11.33
C CYS A 133 -8.46 27.87 10.44
N LEU A 134 -9.50 27.03 10.42
CA LEU A 134 -10.75 27.22 9.67
C LEU A 134 -11.94 27.30 10.63
#